data_AF-A0A920UKZ9-F1
#
_entry.id   AF-A0A920UKZ9-F1
#
_cell.length_a   1.000
_cell.length_b   1.000
_cell.length_c   1.000
_cell.angle_alpha   90.00
_cell.angle_beta   90.00
_cell.angle_gamma   90.00
#
_symmetry.space_group_name_H-M   'P 1'
#
loop_
_entity.id
_entity.type
_entity.pdbx_description
1 polymer ?
#
loop_
_entity_poly.entity_id
_entity_poly.type
_entity_poly.pdbx_seq_one_letter_code
_entity_poly.pdbx_strand_id
1 'polypeptide(L)'
;MLLKAKDASVDRIPELQMDLDFYDSLGPVLLPVTTATQIVDARPETAPGRPVDKLELTQTLDARLAGENAELTLELHATGKGLTPSLDKLVALEIPGFEITKTDDQGGVDRALESEAGGVNAVSEQTWLLTLKPTGDAGGTLSFKFPEPTGLVAKAAFKQYRDADLVEVDSELALAGIL
;
A
#
# COMPACT_ATOMS: atom_id res chain seq x y z
N MET A 1 -29.41 -15.62 19.51
CA MET A 1 -28.08 -16.28 19.53
C MET A 1 -27.11 -15.38 18.80
N LEU A 2 -25.94 -15.10 19.38
CA LEU A 2 -24.88 -14.35 18.72
C LEU A 2 -23.89 -15.37 18.14
N LEU A 3 -23.93 -15.59 16.82
CA LEU A 3 -22.93 -16.42 16.15
C LEU A 3 -21.62 -15.62 16.08
N LYS A 4 -20.51 -16.23 16.50
CA LYS A 4 -19.17 -15.67 16.36
C LYS A 4 -18.26 -16.75 15.77
N ALA A 5 -17.58 -16.41 14.67
CA ALA A 5 -16.63 -17.30 14.03
C ALA A 5 -15.44 -17.58 14.96
N LYS A 6 -14.93 -18.82 14.88
CA LYS A 6 -13.79 -19.28 15.69
C LYS A 6 -12.45 -18.79 15.13
N ASP A 7 -12.36 -18.63 13.81
CA ASP A 7 -11.19 -18.14 13.08
C ASP A 7 -11.60 -17.56 11.70
N ALA A 8 -10.62 -17.17 10.88
CA ALA A 8 -10.79 -16.58 9.55
C ALA A 8 -11.20 -17.58 8.45
N SER A 9 -11.52 -18.82 8.80
CA SER A 9 -12.03 -19.81 7.85
C SER A 9 -13.43 -19.45 7.39
N VAL A 10 -13.77 -19.90 6.18
CA VAL A 10 -15.12 -19.81 5.64
C VAL A 10 -16.03 -20.76 6.43
N ASP A 11 -16.98 -20.22 7.19
CA ASP A 11 -17.99 -21.01 7.89
C ASP A 11 -19.23 -21.20 7.00
N ARG A 12 -20.01 -22.26 7.23
CA ARG A 12 -21.19 -22.59 6.42
C ARG A 12 -22.42 -22.75 7.31
N ILE A 13 -23.48 -22.03 7.00
CA ILE A 13 -24.80 -22.29 7.58
C ILE A 13 -25.43 -23.41 6.75
N PRO A 14 -25.65 -24.61 7.32
CA PRO A 14 -26.19 -25.74 6.57
C PRO A 14 -27.62 -25.48 6.11
N GLU A 15 -28.06 -26.24 5.10
CA GLU A 15 -29.46 -26.24 4.70
C GLU A 15 -30.38 -26.66 5.84
N LEU A 16 -31.54 -26.03 5.92
CA LEU A 16 -32.60 -26.37 6.84
C LEU A 16 -33.78 -26.89 6.05
N GLN A 17 -34.21 -28.11 6.35
CA GLN A 17 -35.42 -28.69 5.80
C GLN A 17 -36.58 -28.49 6.78
N MET A 18 -37.72 -28.06 6.25
CA MET A 18 -38.98 -27.95 6.99
C MET A 18 -40.11 -28.54 6.16
N ASP A 19 -41.02 -29.26 6.81
CA ASP A 19 -42.24 -29.74 6.18
C ASP A 19 -43.38 -28.82 6.58
N LEU A 20 -44.04 -28.19 5.61
CA LEU A 20 -45.24 -27.39 5.83
C LEU A 20 -46.48 -28.26 5.62
N ASP A 21 -47.32 -28.33 6.65
CA ASP A 21 -48.58 -29.07 6.63
C ASP A 21 -49.74 -28.09 6.36
N PHE A 22 -50.50 -28.35 5.29
CA PHE A 22 -51.68 -27.58 4.91
C PHE A 22 -52.89 -28.49 4.80
N TYR A 23 -54.05 -27.99 5.19
CA TYR A 23 -55.33 -28.60 4.85
C TYR A 23 -56.00 -27.78 3.75
N ASP A 24 -56.08 -28.34 2.54
CA ASP A 24 -56.85 -27.76 1.43
C ASP A 24 -58.20 -28.48 1.30
N SER A 25 -59.10 -27.91 0.50
CA SER A 25 -60.42 -28.44 0.10
C SER A 25 -60.39 -29.88 -0.45
N LEU A 26 -59.23 -30.41 -0.84
CA LEU A 26 -59.01 -31.76 -1.34
C LEU A 26 -58.35 -32.72 -0.31
N GLY A 27 -57.96 -32.24 0.88
CA GLY A 27 -57.32 -33.04 1.92
C GLY A 27 -55.97 -32.46 2.42
N PRO A 28 -55.25 -33.20 3.29
CA PRO A 28 -53.97 -32.76 3.83
C PRO A 28 -52.86 -32.80 2.76
N VAL A 29 -52.04 -31.76 2.72
CA VAL A 29 -50.90 -31.61 1.79
C VAL A 29 -49.65 -31.28 2.62
N LEU A 30 -48.60 -32.09 2.43
CA LEU A 30 -47.27 -31.87 3.02
C LEU A 30 -46.34 -31.32 1.94
N LEU A 31 -45.77 -30.14 2.19
CA LEU A 31 -44.80 -29.50 1.31
C LEU A 31 -43.43 -29.41 2.00
N PRO A 32 -42.44 -30.22 1.60
CA PRO A 32 -41.07 -30.03 2.06
C PRO A 32 -40.48 -28.78 1.39
N VAL A 33 -39.90 -27.90 2.20
CA VAL A 33 -39.07 -26.77 1.74
C VAL A 33 -37.70 -26.86 2.35
N THR A 34 -36.68 -26.53 1.56
CA THR A 34 -35.29 -26.48 2.01
C THR A 34 -34.73 -25.07 1.80
N THR A 35 -33.92 -24.62 2.75
CA THR A 35 -33.13 -23.39 2.58
C THR A 35 -31.79 -23.70 1.93
N ALA A 36 -31.28 -22.82 1.07
CA ALA A 36 -29.94 -22.99 0.51
C ALA A 36 -28.86 -22.80 1.59
N THR A 37 -27.78 -23.59 1.49
CA THR A 37 -26.56 -23.39 2.31
C THR A 37 -26.01 -21.98 2.09
N GLN A 38 -25.76 -21.25 3.18
CA GLN A 38 -25.17 -19.90 3.12
C GLN A 38 -23.71 -19.94 3.52
N ILE A 39 -22.87 -19.24 2.75
CA ILE A 39 -21.45 -19.06 3.07
C ILE A 39 -21.30 -17.84 3.98
N VAL A 40 -20.59 -18.00 5.09
CA VAL A 40 -20.25 -16.92 6.01
C VAL A 40 -18.78 -16.57 5.83
N ASP A 41 -18.51 -15.36 5.34
CA ASP A 41 -17.16 -14.80 5.34
C ASP A 41 -16.88 -14.21 6.73
N ALA A 42 -15.98 -14.85 7.47
CA ALA A 42 -15.58 -14.45 8.80
C ALA A 42 -14.25 -13.67 8.81
N ARG A 43 -13.69 -13.36 7.64
CA ARG A 43 -12.45 -12.59 7.56
C ARG A 43 -12.69 -11.18 8.07
N PRO A 44 -11.75 -10.60 8.84
CA PRO A 44 -11.85 -9.19 9.20
C PRO A 44 -11.83 -8.33 7.94
N GLU A 45 -12.63 -7.25 7.94
CA GLU A 45 -12.65 -6.23 6.87
C GLU A 45 -11.25 -5.71 6.51
N THR A 46 -10.32 -5.75 7.49
CA THR A 46 -8.91 -5.43 7.29
C THR A 46 -8.04 -6.58 7.78
N ALA A 47 -7.24 -7.14 6.88
CA ALA A 47 -6.25 -8.14 7.24
C ALA A 47 -5.22 -7.54 8.22
N PRO A 48 -4.76 -8.29 9.23
CA PRO A 48 -3.70 -7.81 10.11
C PRO A 48 -2.45 -7.48 9.28
N GLY A 49 -1.78 -6.37 9.62
CA GLY A 49 -0.56 -5.94 8.96
C GLY A 49 0.49 -7.04 9.00
N ARG A 50 1.07 -7.38 7.84
CA ARG A 50 2.21 -8.30 7.79
C ARG A 50 3.42 -7.57 8.35
N PRO A 51 4.16 -8.16 9.30
CA PRO A 51 5.36 -7.52 9.84
C PRO A 51 6.39 -7.28 8.74
N VAL A 52 7.00 -6.11 8.77
CA VAL A 52 8.21 -5.80 8.01
C VAL A 52 9.26 -5.27 8.99
N ASP A 53 10.44 -5.85 8.94
CA ASP A 53 11.57 -5.50 9.79
C ASP A 53 12.68 -4.86 8.97
N LYS A 54 13.47 -3.98 9.60
CA LYS A 54 14.64 -3.31 9.01
C LYS A 54 14.31 -2.63 7.67
N LEU A 55 13.16 -1.97 7.60
CA LEU A 55 12.71 -1.28 6.40
C LEU A 55 13.58 -0.03 6.15
N GLU A 56 14.29 -0.03 5.03
CA GLU A 56 15.07 1.09 4.53
C GLU A 56 14.34 1.75 3.34
N LEU A 57 14.28 3.08 3.33
CA LEU A 57 13.67 3.86 2.25
C LEU A 57 14.69 4.84 1.67
N THR A 58 14.93 4.76 0.36
CA THR A 58 15.68 5.78 -0.37
C THR A 58 14.71 6.59 -1.22
N GLN A 59 14.78 7.91 -1.11
CA GLN A 59 14.01 8.83 -1.94
C GLN A 59 14.96 9.61 -2.85
N THR A 60 14.76 9.53 -4.15
CA THR A 60 15.63 10.15 -5.16
C THR A 60 14.84 11.16 -5.99
N LEU A 61 15.22 12.43 -5.91
CA LEU A 61 14.64 13.49 -6.74
C LEU A 61 15.40 13.61 -8.06
N ASP A 62 14.66 13.55 -9.17
CA ASP A 62 15.14 13.82 -10.51
C ASP A 62 14.39 15.02 -11.10
N ALA A 63 15.14 16.06 -11.43
CA ALA A 63 14.61 17.30 -11.97
C ALA A 63 15.02 17.56 -13.43
N ARG A 64 15.57 16.57 -14.13
CA ARG A 64 16.08 16.75 -15.51
C ARG A 64 14.99 17.15 -16.50
N LEU A 65 13.74 16.75 -16.26
CA LEU A 65 12.58 17.08 -17.11
C LEU A 65 11.90 18.41 -16.71
N ALA A 66 12.40 19.08 -15.68
CA ALA A 66 11.83 20.32 -15.15
C ALA A 66 11.75 21.43 -16.22
N GLY A 67 12.82 21.60 -17.00
CA GLY A 67 12.89 22.62 -18.05
C GLY A 67 12.05 22.31 -19.31
N GLU A 68 11.63 21.05 -19.50
CA GLU A 68 10.86 20.64 -20.68
C GLU A 68 9.35 20.65 -20.42
N ASN A 69 8.92 20.06 -19.29
CA ASN A 69 7.49 19.82 -19.00
C ASN A 69 7.03 20.41 -17.66
N ALA A 70 7.88 21.15 -16.94
CA ALA A 70 7.64 21.58 -15.56
C ALA A 70 7.29 20.40 -14.63
N GLU A 71 7.94 19.26 -14.86
CA GLU A 71 7.73 18.01 -14.12
C GLU A 71 9.01 17.61 -13.37
N LEU A 72 8.83 17.21 -12.11
CA LEU A 72 9.86 16.53 -11.33
C LEU A 72 9.47 15.06 -11.16
N THR A 73 10.46 14.19 -11.10
CA THR A 73 10.27 12.77 -10.83
C THR A 73 10.86 12.44 -9.46
N LEU A 74 10.05 11.84 -8.59
CA LEU A 74 10.50 11.34 -7.29
C LEU A 74 10.44 9.81 -7.31
N GLU A 75 11.59 9.17 -7.23
CA GLU A 75 11.69 7.73 -7.06
C GLU A 75 11.72 7.40 -5.56
N LEU A 76 10.88 6.46 -5.13
CA LEU A 76 10.91 5.89 -3.79
C LEU A 76 11.27 4.42 -3.89
N HIS A 77 12.36 4.03 -3.25
CA HIS A 77 12.88 2.68 -3.24
C HIS A 77 12.91 2.13 -1.82
N ALA A 78 12.12 1.09 -1.55
CA ALA A 78 12.01 0.49 -0.23
C ALA A 78 12.52 -0.95 -0.22
N THR A 79 13.33 -1.28 0.78
CA THR A 79 13.84 -2.64 1.00
C THR A 79 13.64 -3.03 2.46
N GLY A 80 13.16 -4.25 2.72
CA GLY A 80 12.93 -4.72 4.07
C GLY A 80 12.83 -6.23 4.20
N LYS A 81 12.81 -6.74 5.43
CA LYS A 81 12.58 -8.16 5.75
C LYS A 81 11.09 -8.37 6.03
N GLY A 82 10.39 -9.03 5.13
CA GLY A 82 8.95 -9.23 5.19
C GLY A 82 8.30 -8.85 3.87
N LEU A 83 7.06 -8.37 3.94
CA LEU A 83 6.37 -7.80 2.78
C LEU A 83 6.39 -6.28 2.89
N THR A 84 6.94 -5.60 1.89
CA THR A 84 6.92 -4.13 1.82
C THR A 84 5.47 -3.62 1.86
N PRO A 85 5.13 -2.70 2.78
CA PRO A 85 3.82 -2.06 2.82
C PRO A 85 3.54 -1.21 1.57
N SER A 86 2.27 -0.83 1.38
CA SER A 86 1.89 0.13 0.35
C SER A 86 2.51 1.50 0.60
N LEU A 87 2.72 2.26 -0.48
CA LEU A 87 3.42 3.56 -0.47
C LEU A 87 2.83 4.56 0.55
N ASP A 88 1.51 4.61 0.72
CA ASP A 88 0.80 5.48 1.67
C ASP A 88 1.13 5.18 3.15
N LYS A 89 1.66 4.00 3.43
CA LYS A 89 2.13 3.61 4.78
C LYS A 89 3.61 3.92 4.99
N LEU A 90 4.36 4.18 3.93
CA LEU A 90 5.80 4.44 3.98
C LEU A 90 6.10 5.92 4.19
N VAL A 91 5.34 6.79 3.55
CA VAL A 91 5.54 8.25 3.58
C VAL A 91 4.22 9.00 3.57
N ALA A 92 4.23 10.22 4.09
CA ALA A 92 3.14 11.16 3.88
C ALA A 92 3.19 11.72 2.44
N LEU A 93 2.18 11.40 1.62
CA LEU A 93 2.12 11.78 0.20
C LEU A 93 1.68 13.24 -0.05
N GLU A 94 1.60 14.06 0.99
CA GLU A 94 1.35 15.49 0.88
C GLU A 94 2.69 16.23 0.77
N ILE A 95 3.04 16.64 -0.46
CA ILE A 95 4.31 17.34 -0.74
C ILE A 95 4.03 18.84 -0.86
N PRO A 96 4.51 19.67 0.07
CA PRO A 96 4.26 21.11 0.02
C PRO A 96 4.74 21.74 -1.30
N GLY A 97 3.85 22.48 -1.96
CA GLY A 97 4.16 23.15 -3.23
C GLY A 97 4.09 22.26 -4.48
N PHE A 98 3.84 20.95 -4.33
CA PHE A 98 3.79 20.01 -5.45
C PHE A 98 2.51 19.16 -5.45
N GLU A 99 1.97 18.95 -6.64
CA GLU A 99 0.88 18.00 -6.89
C GLU A 99 1.44 16.72 -7.51
N ILE A 100 1.06 15.56 -6.96
CA ILE A 100 1.37 14.25 -7.55
C ILE A 100 0.38 14.00 -8.69
N THR A 101 0.86 14.08 -9.92
CA THR A 101 0.03 13.89 -11.14
C THR A 101 0.01 12.46 -11.64
N LYS A 102 1.04 11.67 -11.30
CA LYS A 102 1.13 10.25 -11.62
C LYS A 102 1.87 9.50 -10.50
N THR A 103 1.40 8.30 -10.20
CA THR A 103 2.09 7.31 -9.37
C THR A 103 2.23 6.03 -10.19
N ASP A 104 3.46 5.58 -10.41
CA ASP A 104 3.79 4.34 -11.09
C ASP A 104 4.42 3.36 -10.09
N ASP A 105 3.78 2.21 -9.89
CA ASP A 105 4.35 1.13 -9.10
C ASP A 105 5.13 0.22 -10.06
N GLN A 106 6.46 0.30 -10.01
CA GLN A 106 7.32 -0.47 -10.90
C GLN A 106 7.42 -1.94 -10.46
N GLY A 107 6.68 -2.32 -9.42
CA GLY A 107 6.68 -3.65 -8.84
C GLY A 107 7.85 -3.84 -7.90
N GLY A 108 7.78 -4.95 -7.17
CA GLY A 108 8.82 -5.40 -6.27
C GLY A 108 9.32 -6.80 -6.60
N VAL A 109 10.54 -7.09 -6.17
CA VAL A 109 11.13 -8.43 -6.24
C VAL A 109 11.26 -8.97 -4.82
N ASP A 110 10.67 -10.14 -4.57
CA ASP A 110 10.98 -10.93 -3.38
C ASP A 110 12.39 -11.53 -3.55
N ARG A 111 13.40 -10.77 -3.12
CA ARG A 111 14.81 -11.14 -3.20
C ARG A 111 15.18 -12.06 -2.06
N ALA A 112 14.88 -13.34 -2.24
CA ALA A 112 15.44 -14.45 -1.48
C ALA A 112 15.00 -14.55 -0.01
N LEU A 113 15.12 -15.79 0.48
CA LEU A 113 14.87 -16.18 1.85
C LEU A 113 16.17 -16.02 2.64
N GLU A 114 16.24 -15.02 3.49
CA GLU A 114 17.39 -14.83 4.36
C GLU A 114 17.17 -15.61 5.66
N SER A 115 18.08 -16.52 5.97
CA SER A 115 18.03 -17.34 7.18
C SER A 115 18.98 -16.75 8.22
N GLU A 116 18.44 -16.06 9.21
CA GLU A 116 19.18 -15.67 10.42
C GLU A 116 18.77 -16.59 11.59
N ALA A 117 19.50 -16.55 12.71
CA ALA A 117 19.26 -17.41 13.87
C ALA A 117 17.84 -17.33 14.48
N GLY A 118 17.01 -16.37 14.04
CA GLY A 118 15.62 -16.16 14.45
C GLY A 118 14.54 -16.58 13.43
N GLY A 119 14.90 -17.12 12.26
CA GLY A 119 13.93 -17.59 11.25
C GLY A 119 14.32 -17.27 9.81
N VAL A 120 13.48 -17.72 8.88
CA VAL A 120 13.59 -17.43 7.44
C VAL A 120 12.64 -16.28 7.12
N ASN A 121 13.18 -15.13 6.71
CA ASN A 121 12.38 -13.99 6.27
C ASN A 121 12.61 -13.75 4.77
N ALA A 122 11.53 -13.48 4.03
CA ALA A 122 11.66 -12.95 2.67
C ALA A 122 12.25 -11.54 2.74
N VAL A 123 13.20 -11.20 1.88
CA VAL A 123 13.60 -9.81 1.68
C VAL A 123 12.82 -9.29 0.49
N SER A 124 12.08 -8.20 0.68
CA SER A 124 11.31 -7.56 -0.37
C SER A 124 11.95 -6.22 -0.75
N GLU A 125 11.96 -5.95 -2.04
CA GLU A 125 12.42 -4.68 -2.63
C GLU A 125 11.28 -4.16 -3.50
N GLN A 126 10.91 -2.89 -3.37
CA GLN A 126 9.85 -2.28 -4.19
C GLN A 126 10.18 -0.83 -4.54
N THR A 127 9.86 -0.44 -5.78
CA THR A 127 10.15 0.90 -6.30
C THR A 127 8.87 1.56 -6.83
N TRP A 128 8.66 2.82 -6.45
CA TRP A 128 7.62 3.69 -6.98
C TRP A 128 8.22 4.91 -7.67
N LEU A 129 7.58 5.36 -8.74
CA LEU A 129 7.93 6.57 -9.47
C LEU A 129 6.76 7.56 -9.42
N LEU A 130 6.97 8.70 -8.78
CA LEU A 130 5.99 9.78 -8.69
C LEU A 130 6.33 10.90 -9.66
N THR A 131 5.36 11.36 -10.45
CA THR A 131 5.49 12.57 -11.26
C THR A 131 4.85 13.73 -10.55
N LEU A 132 5.63 14.76 -10.27
CA LEU A 132 5.25 15.94 -9.48
C LEU A 132 5.17 17.17 -10.38
N LYS A 133 4.14 17.99 -10.20
CA LYS A 133 4.04 19.32 -10.82
C LYS A 133 4.01 20.42 -9.77
N PRO A 134 4.74 21.54 -9.95
CA PRO A 134 4.62 22.69 -9.08
C PRO A 134 3.18 23.22 -9.10
N THR A 135 2.59 23.40 -7.92
CA THR A 135 1.35 24.15 -7.78
C THR A 135 1.68 25.64 -7.86
N GLY A 136 1.08 26.34 -8.82
CA GLY A 136 1.55 27.63 -9.36
C GLY A 136 1.53 28.87 -8.46
N ASP A 137 1.90 28.77 -7.19
CA ASP A 137 1.93 29.89 -6.25
C ASP A 137 3.25 29.98 -5.44
N ALA A 138 4.36 29.50 -6.01
CA ALA A 138 5.68 29.67 -5.42
C ALA A 138 6.38 30.91 -5.98
N GLY A 139 5.91 32.09 -5.57
CA GLY A 139 6.50 33.41 -5.89
C GLY A 139 7.85 33.70 -5.23
N GLY A 140 8.74 32.71 -5.11
CA GLY A 140 10.05 32.83 -4.48
C GLY A 140 10.73 31.46 -4.39
N THR A 141 12.06 31.46 -4.20
CA THR A 141 12.94 30.28 -4.08
C THR A 141 12.20 29.01 -3.70
N LEU A 142 11.85 28.21 -4.71
CA LEU A 142 11.18 26.93 -4.52
C LEU A 142 12.10 26.04 -3.67
N SER A 143 11.68 25.68 -2.45
CA SER A 143 12.31 24.58 -1.72
C SER A 143 11.49 23.32 -1.95
N PHE A 144 12.18 22.19 -2.07
CA PHE A 144 11.60 20.86 -2.12
C PHE A 144 11.85 20.18 -0.79
N LYS A 145 10.78 19.72 -0.15
CA LYS A 145 10.86 18.87 1.03
C LYS A 145 10.46 17.45 0.64
N PHE A 146 11.33 16.48 0.91
CA PHE A 146 11.00 15.08 0.68
C PHE A 146 9.82 14.65 1.57
N PRO A 147 8.92 13.79 1.07
CA PRO A 147 7.91 13.11 1.87
C PRO A 147 8.48 12.56 3.17
N GLU A 148 7.85 12.90 4.29
CA GLU A 148 8.31 12.45 5.60
C GLU A 148 8.08 10.93 5.75
N PRO A 149 9.13 10.14 6.06
CA PRO A 149 8.97 8.71 6.34
C PRO A 149 8.13 8.48 7.60
N THR A 150 7.28 7.46 7.58
CA THR A 150 6.52 7.06 8.76
C THR A 150 7.42 6.32 9.77
N GLY A 151 6.90 6.09 10.99
CA GLY A 151 7.60 5.31 12.01
C GLY A 151 7.87 3.84 11.65
N LEU A 152 7.39 3.36 10.50
CA LEU A 152 7.72 2.02 9.98
C LEU A 152 9.11 1.98 9.33
N VAL A 153 9.61 3.13 8.84
CA VAL A 153 10.90 3.23 8.15
C VAL A 153 12.01 3.34 9.18
N ALA A 154 12.86 2.32 9.28
CA ALA A 154 13.96 2.28 10.22
C ALA A 154 15.13 3.19 9.79
N LYS A 155 15.30 3.37 8.48
CA LYS A 155 16.36 4.20 7.91
C LYS A 155 15.87 4.86 6.63
N ALA A 156 16.12 6.17 6.52
CA ALA A 156 15.81 6.95 5.33
C ALA A 156 17.07 7.58 4.76
N ALA A 157 17.16 7.62 3.43
CA ALA A 157 18.19 8.35 2.70
C ALA A 157 17.55 9.21 1.61
N PHE A 158 18.04 10.43 1.44
CA PHE A 158 17.53 11.37 0.44
C PHE A 158 18.63 11.65 -0.57
N LYS A 159 18.28 11.59 -1.86
CA LYS A 159 19.23 11.75 -2.95
C LYS A 159 18.67 12.65 -4.03
N GLN A 160 19.55 13.24 -4.80
CA GLN A 160 19.21 14.07 -5.95
C GLN A 160 20.07 13.66 -7.14
N TYR A 161 19.46 13.55 -8.31
CA TYR A 161 20.20 13.53 -9.57
C TYR A 161 20.72 14.94 -9.89
N ARG A 162 22.04 15.07 -9.96
CA ARG A 162 22.73 16.24 -10.52
C ARG A 162 23.40 15.80 -11.79
N ASP A 163 22.85 16.22 -12.93
CA ASP A 163 23.22 15.76 -14.26
C ASP A 163 23.12 14.22 -14.40
N ALA A 164 24.27 13.52 -14.40
CA ALA A 164 24.35 12.06 -14.48
C ALA A 164 24.63 11.39 -13.13
N ASP A 165 24.95 12.18 -12.10
CA ASP A 165 25.42 11.69 -10.82
C ASP A 165 24.32 11.71 -9.76
N LEU A 166 24.36 10.72 -8.87
CA LEU A 166 23.46 10.61 -7.73
C LEU A 166 24.17 11.10 -6.46
N VAL A 167 23.64 12.13 -5.82
CA VAL A 167 24.24 12.77 -4.65
C VAL A 167 23.30 12.66 -3.45
N GLU A 168 23.82 12.29 -2.29
CA GLU A 168 23.07 12.29 -1.03
C GLU A 168 22.91 13.72 -0.51
N VAL A 169 21.72 14.04 -0.02
CA VAL A 169 21.28 15.39 0.35
C VAL A 169 20.45 15.36 1.62
N ASP A 170 20.20 16.54 2.19
CA ASP A 170 19.28 16.69 3.32
C ASP A 170 17.82 16.48 2.88
N SER A 171 16.93 16.30 3.85
CA SER A 171 15.48 16.12 3.62
C SER A 171 14.78 17.35 3.02
N GLU A 172 15.48 18.49 2.94
CA GLU A 172 15.02 19.71 2.31
C GLU A 172 16.11 20.27 1.39
N LEU A 173 15.68 20.74 0.22
CA LEU A 173 16.53 21.19 -0.87
C LEU A 173 16.05 22.52 -1.42
N ALA A 174 16.95 23.41 -1.78
CA ALA A 174 16.61 24.54 -2.64
C ALA A 174 16.58 24.09 -4.11
N LEU A 175 15.49 24.38 -4.82
CA LEU A 175 15.34 24.16 -6.27
C LEU A 175 15.81 25.37 -7.10
N ALA A 176 16.51 26.32 -6.48
CA ALA A 176 17.04 27.50 -7.17
C ALA A 176 17.98 27.09 -8.31
N GLY A 177 17.59 27.40 -9.56
CA GLY A 177 18.34 27.08 -10.77
C GLY A 177 18.01 25.73 -11.42
N ILE A 178 16.99 25.02 -10.92
CA ILE A 178 16.53 23.72 -11.42
C ILE A 178 15.20 23.83 -12.18
N LEU A 179 14.36 24.80 -11.80
CA LEU A 179 13.11 25.19 -12.45
C LEU A 179 13.25 26.57 -13.11
#